data_AF-A0A970M935-F1
#
_entry.id   AF-A0A970M935-F1
#
_cell.length_a   1.000
_cell.length_b   1.000
_cell.length_c   1.000
_cell.angle_alpha   90.00
_cell.angle_beta   90.00
_cell.angle_gamma   90.00
#
_symmetry.space_group_name_H-M   'P 1'
#
loop_
_entity.id
_entity.type
_entity.pdbx_description
1 polymer ?
#
loop_
_entity_poly.entity_id
_entity_poly.type
_entity_poly.pdbx_seq_one_letter_code
_entity_poly.pdbx_strand_id
1 'polypeptide(L)'
;MTLKASLFSNLKDKHLPCRIAGCPNTWTFTGEEQIGWMREGHDHPPARMCPSCFAKFNQFEDITLPCAKEGCENTWVWTRAAQTHAAGRGRTQPPKDHLCDTCRKTARQIESLDVPCRIKGCQGTWVWHAQDRLLADSGAGTAEPPPRMCDACYTRFQSLQDKPIPCRVKGCHNTWPWTRHMQLEAAARGFDTPPKRMCATCATRLATFTEQPMPCRISGCENSWRLTPLAQLEAAIAGTDIAPRMCDAHYQQWTQLADRTVKCRIAGCTHTWTWTRGAQLHDQGRKLGPPRRLCDLCNDAIKALSPIELPCRNEGCTHTWTYTPEMQLASLRKGFDANTHPRRMCRDCERFLTEAHTQDLTCEKCGCDILWTKKHQLHVHLGQWEKPTLCTDCRRGND
;
A
#
# COMPACT_ATOMS: atom_id res chain seq x y z
N MET A 1 -1.23 -104.39 6.35
CA MET A 1 -0.13 -103.41 6.46
C MET A 1 -0.65 -102.03 6.11
N THR A 2 -0.83 -101.21 7.14
CA THR A 2 -1.37 -99.85 7.16
C THR A 2 -0.21 -98.85 7.06
N LEU A 3 0.08 -98.36 5.86
CA LEU A 3 1.09 -97.32 5.62
C LEU A 3 0.52 -96.22 4.70
N LYS A 4 -0.49 -95.47 5.17
CA LYS A 4 -0.95 -94.24 4.48
C LYS A 4 -1.31 -93.07 5.41
N ALA A 5 -1.16 -93.18 6.73
CA ALA A 5 -1.69 -92.18 7.67
C ALA A 5 -0.68 -91.12 8.19
N SER A 6 0.62 -91.22 7.88
CA SER A 6 1.64 -90.47 8.65
C SER A 6 2.40 -89.33 7.94
N LEU A 7 2.23 -89.12 6.61
CA LEU A 7 3.00 -88.09 5.87
C LEU A 7 2.30 -86.73 5.78
N PHE A 8 1.01 -86.65 6.07
CA PHE A 8 0.22 -85.42 5.93
C PHE A 8 -0.49 -84.96 7.22
N SER A 9 -0.25 -85.64 8.34
CA SER A 9 -0.86 -85.37 9.65
C SER A 9 -0.42 -84.03 10.28
N ASN A 10 0.56 -83.34 9.67
CA ASN A 10 1.14 -82.08 10.16
C ASN A 10 0.86 -80.88 9.25
N LEU A 11 -0.03 -81.02 8.24
CA LEU A 11 -0.35 -79.89 7.37
C LEU A 11 -1.24 -78.89 8.12
N LYS A 12 -0.69 -77.75 8.52
CA LYS A 12 -1.42 -76.72 9.27
C LYS A 12 -2.52 -76.09 8.41
N ASP A 13 -3.65 -75.82 9.03
CA ASP A 13 -4.72 -75.02 8.44
C ASP A 13 -4.18 -73.63 8.07
N LYS A 14 -4.53 -73.16 6.87
CA LYS A 14 -4.16 -71.83 6.38
C LYS A 14 -5.35 -70.91 6.44
N HIS A 15 -5.16 -69.71 6.99
CA HIS A 15 -6.14 -68.63 6.88
C HIS A 15 -5.85 -67.79 5.65
N LEU A 16 -6.77 -67.82 4.69
CA LEU A 16 -6.63 -67.14 3.41
C LEU A 16 -7.61 -65.95 3.33
N PRO A 17 -7.24 -64.87 2.64
CA PRO A 17 -8.13 -63.72 2.47
C PRO A 17 -9.39 -64.11 1.70
N CYS A 18 -10.51 -63.48 2.05
CA CYS A 18 -11.75 -63.62 1.31
C CYS A 18 -11.59 -63.09 -0.14
N ARG A 19 -12.16 -63.80 -1.11
CA ARG A 19 -12.18 -63.38 -2.52
C ARG A 19 -12.93 -62.04 -2.74
N ILE A 20 -13.83 -61.65 -1.85
CA ILE A 20 -14.60 -60.42 -1.99
C ILE A 20 -13.71 -59.20 -1.72
N ALA A 21 -13.40 -58.45 -2.79
CA ALA A 21 -12.60 -57.22 -2.70
C ALA A 21 -13.22 -56.20 -1.73
N GLY A 22 -12.47 -55.83 -0.69
CA GLY A 22 -12.90 -54.93 0.39
C GLY A 22 -13.33 -55.63 1.67
N CYS A 23 -13.47 -56.95 1.68
CA CYS A 23 -13.78 -57.72 2.88
C CYS A 23 -12.48 -58.01 3.67
N PRO A 24 -12.37 -57.60 4.94
CA PRO A 24 -11.18 -57.87 5.77
C PRO A 24 -11.15 -59.29 6.33
N ASN A 25 -12.21 -60.08 6.15
CA ASN A 25 -12.34 -61.41 6.75
C ASN A 25 -11.53 -62.47 5.99
N THR A 26 -11.11 -63.50 6.71
CA THR A 26 -10.43 -64.69 6.18
C THR A 26 -11.35 -65.91 6.17
N TRP A 27 -10.94 -66.95 5.46
CA TRP A 27 -11.52 -68.29 5.51
C TRP A 27 -10.43 -69.33 5.79
N THR A 28 -10.83 -70.48 6.32
CA THR A 28 -9.89 -71.53 6.72
C THR A 28 -9.79 -72.58 5.64
N PHE A 29 -8.59 -72.81 5.13
CA PHE A 29 -8.25 -73.87 4.19
C PHE A 29 -7.64 -75.03 4.98
N THR A 30 -8.42 -76.08 5.21
CA THR A 30 -8.02 -77.14 6.15
C THR A 30 -6.89 -77.99 5.57
N GLY A 31 -6.12 -78.65 6.44
CA GLY A 31 -5.06 -79.57 6.02
C GLY A 31 -5.55 -80.66 5.06
N GLU A 32 -6.77 -81.18 5.27
CA GLU A 32 -7.40 -82.19 4.40
C GLU A 32 -7.75 -81.64 3.01
N GLU A 33 -8.37 -80.45 2.95
CA GLU A 33 -8.70 -79.79 1.69
C GLU A 33 -7.45 -79.43 0.89
N GLN A 34 -6.37 -79.02 1.58
CA GLN A 34 -5.08 -78.74 0.96
C GLN A 34 -4.50 -79.99 0.27
N ILE A 35 -4.57 -81.16 0.91
CA ILE A 35 -4.07 -82.41 0.33
C ILE A 35 -4.90 -82.82 -0.89
N GLY A 36 -6.23 -82.68 -0.82
CA GLY A 36 -7.13 -82.93 -1.95
C GLY A 36 -6.80 -82.02 -3.14
N TRP A 37 -6.68 -80.72 -2.88
CA TRP A 37 -6.39 -79.71 -3.90
C TRP A 37 -5.02 -79.92 -4.58
N MET A 38 -3.99 -80.31 -3.81
CA MET A 38 -2.67 -80.64 -4.35
C MET A 38 -2.68 -81.93 -5.17
N ARG A 39 -3.51 -82.92 -4.81
CA ARG A 39 -3.68 -84.17 -5.59
C ARG A 39 -4.36 -83.92 -6.93
N GLU A 40 -5.24 -82.94 -7.00
CA GLU A 40 -5.89 -82.48 -8.24
C GLU A 40 -4.95 -81.70 -9.16
N GLY A 41 -3.70 -81.46 -8.74
CA GLY A 41 -2.66 -80.82 -9.54
C GLY A 41 -2.68 -79.29 -9.51
N HIS A 42 -3.41 -78.68 -8.58
CA HIS A 42 -3.44 -77.23 -8.42
C HIS A 42 -2.26 -76.71 -7.59
N ASP A 43 -1.60 -75.66 -8.07
CA ASP A 43 -0.38 -75.06 -7.51
C ASP A 43 -0.64 -73.84 -6.62
N HIS A 44 -1.83 -73.23 -6.72
CA HIS A 44 -2.25 -72.10 -5.89
C HIS A 44 -3.52 -72.41 -5.08
N PRO A 45 -3.68 -71.83 -3.86
CA PRO A 45 -4.90 -72.00 -3.08
C PRO A 45 -6.16 -71.49 -3.82
N PRO A 46 -7.34 -72.06 -3.58
CA PRO A 46 -8.56 -71.64 -4.25
C PRO A 46 -9.02 -70.26 -3.75
N ALA A 47 -9.60 -69.45 -4.63
CA ALA A 47 -10.23 -68.20 -4.23
C ALA A 47 -11.66 -68.47 -3.71
N ARG A 48 -11.85 -68.53 -2.39
CA ARG A 48 -13.16 -68.74 -1.75
C ARG A 48 -13.66 -67.52 -0.97
N MET A 49 -14.96 -67.49 -0.73
CA MET A 49 -15.59 -66.49 0.14
C MET A 49 -15.46 -66.92 1.61
N CYS A 50 -15.32 -65.96 2.52
CA CYS A 50 -15.44 -66.24 3.95
C CYS A 50 -16.89 -66.59 4.33
N PRO A 51 -17.11 -67.24 5.49
CA PRO A 51 -18.44 -67.68 5.91
C PRO A 51 -19.48 -66.56 5.92
N SER A 52 -19.10 -65.35 6.34
CA SER A 52 -20.01 -64.20 6.36
C SER A 52 -20.38 -63.69 4.96
N CYS A 53 -19.43 -63.67 4.02
CA CYS A 53 -19.72 -63.34 2.62
C CYS A 53 -20.53 -64.43 1.93
N PHE A 54 -20.27 -65.70 2.25
CA PHE A 54 -21.04 -66.82 1.72
C PHE A 54 -22.48 -66.81 2.21
N ALA A 55 -22.71 -66.52 3.49
CA ALA A 55 -24.06 -66.34 4.03
C ALA A 55 -24.81 -65.20 3.33
N LYS A 56 -24.17 -64.04 3.12
CA LYS A 56 -24.76 -62.92 2.36
C LYS A 56 -25.05 -63.30 0.91
N PHE A 57 -24.15 -64.03 0.25
CA PHE A 57 -24.35 -64.50 -1.11
C PHE A 57 -25.60 -65.37 -1.27
N ASN A 58 -25.92 -66.18 -0.25
CA ASN A 58 -27.13 -67.00 -0.24
C ASN A 58 -28.40 -66.21 0.14
N GLN A 59 -28.27 -65.04 0.76
CA GLN A 59 -29.38 -64.15 1.09
C GLN A 59 -29.78 -63.23 -0.08
N PHE A 60 -28.84 -62.96 -1.00
CA PHE A 60 -29.11 -62.11 -2.15
C PHE A 60 -29.73 -62.92 -3.30
N GLU A 61 -30.76 -62.35 -3.90
CA GLU A 61 -31.36 -62.82 -5.15
C GLU A 61 -31.00 -61.86 -6.29
N ASP A 62 -31.02 -62.35 -7.53
CA ASP A 62 -30.75 -61.51 -8.69
C ASP A 62 -31.89 -60.49 -8.87
N ILE A 63 -31.55 -59.19 -8.88
CA ILE A 63 -32.55 -58.10 -8.98
C ILE A 63 -32.48 -57.48 -10.37
N THR A 64 -33.62 -57.40 -11.05
CA THR A 64 -33.73 -56.69 -12.33
C THR A 64 -34.03 -55.22 -12.09
N LEU A 65 -33.20 -54.33 -12.63
CA LEU A 65 -33.28 -52.88 -12.44
C LEU A 65 -33.40 -52.15 -13.78
N PRO A 66 -34.06 -50.98 -13.82
CA PRO A 66 -34.15 -50.17 -15.02
C PRO A 66 -32.77 -49.63 -15.44
N CYS A 67 -32.60 -49.39 -16.74
CA CYS A 67 -31.44 -48.71 -17.29
C CYS A 67 -31.37 -47.27 -16.76
N ALA A 68 -30.17 -46.78 -16.44
CA ALA A 68 -29.94 -45.40 -16.00
C ALA A 68 -30.25 -44.35 -17.09
N LYS A 69 -30.29 -44.74 -18.37
CA LYS A 69 -30.56 -43.82 -19.48
C LYS A 69 -32.03 -43.41 -19.48
N GLU A 70 -32.28 -42.10 -19.42
CA GLU A 70 -33.64 -41.55 -19.53
C GLU A 70 -34.30 -41.97 -20.86
N GLY A 71 -35.53 -42.47 -20.79
CA GLY A 71 -36.28 -42.98 -21.94
C GLY A 71 -35.88 -44.38 -22.43
N CYS A 72 -34.98 -45.09 -21.74
CA CYS A 72 -34.66 -46.48 -22.07
C CYS A 72 -35.51 -47.46 -21.23
N GLU A 73 -36.32 -48.28 -21.89
CA GLU A 73 -37.17 -49.29 -21.23
C GLU A 73 -36.42 -50.59 -20.89
N ASN A 74 -35.18 -50.73 -21.36
CA ASN A 74 -34.39 -51.93 -21.10
C ASN A 74 -33.97 -52.02 -19.63
N THR A 75 -33.78 -53.25 -19.16
CA THR A 75 -33.33 -53.53 -17.80
C THR A 75 -31.94 -54.16 -17.79
N TRP A 76 -31.35 -54.27 -16.60
CA TRP A 76 -30.12 -55.02 -16.35
C TRP A 76 -30.26 -55.81 -15.05
N VAL A 77 -29.47 -56.87 -14.92
CA VAL A 77 -29.53 -57.77 -13.76
C VAL A 77 -28.40 -57.45 -12.80
N TRP A 78 -28.75 -57.03 -11.58
CA TRP A 78 -27.82 -56.92 -10.47
C TRP A 78 -27.69 -58.27 -9.79
N THR A 79 -26.69 -59.05 -10.20
CA THR A 79 -26.51 -60.42 -9.72
C THR A 79 -26.18 -60.47 -8.23
N ARG A 80 -26.56 -61.55 -7.55
CA ARG A 80 -26.21 -61.86 -6.15
C ARG A 80 -24.70 -61.76 -5.89
N ALA A 81 -23.88 -62.13 -6.88
CA ALA A 81 -22.43 -61.97 -6.81
C ALA A 81 -22.02 -60.50 -6.73
N ALA A 82 -22.57 -59.66 -7.62
CA ALA A 82 -22.31 -58.23 -7.63
C ALA A 82 -22.82 -57.53 -6.36
N GLN A 83 -23.98 -57.95 -5.82
CA GLN A 83 -24.51 -57.49 -4.54
C GLN A 83 -23.58 -57.85 -3.37
N THR A 84 -23.07 -59.08 -3.34
CA THR A 84 -22.11 -59.53 -2.32
C THR A 84 -20.81 -58.70 -2.37
N HIS A 85 -20.32 -58.42 -3.58
CA HIS A 85 -19.16 -57.54 -3.77
C HIS A 85 -19.42 -56.09 -3.34
N ALA A 86 -20.60 -55.55 -3.64
CA ALA A 86 -21.01 -54.22 -3.19
C ALA A 86 -21.09 -54.16 -1.66
N ALA A 87 -21.71 -55.15 -1.03
CA ALA A 87 -21.82 -55.27 0.43
C ALA A 87 -20.45 -55.39 1.11
N GLY A 88 -19.50 -56.08 0.48
CA GLY A 88 -18.10 -56.15 0.95
C GLY A 88 -17.38 -54.80 0.94
N ARG A 89 -17.83 -53.84 0.12
CA ARG A 89 -17.34 -52.45 0.07
C ARG A 89 -18.23 -51.47 0.85
N GLY A 90 -19.16 -51.98 1.67
CA GLY A 90 -20.10 -51.17 2.44
C GLY A 90 -21.21 -50.52 1.61
N ARG A 91 -21.44 -50.95 0.36
CA ARG A 91 -22.51 -50.44 -0.50
C ARG A 91 -23.70 -51.40 -0.46
N THR A 92 -24.87 -50.90 -0.03
CA THR A 92 -26.11 -51.68 0.06
C THR A 92 -27.11 -51.36 -1.06
N GLN A 93 -26.88 -50.27 -1.81
CA GLN A 93 -27.76 -49.83 -2.89
C GLN A 93 -27.16 -50.13 -4.27
N PRO A 94 -28.01 -50.37 -5.28
CA PRO A 94 -27.54 -50.54 -6.65
C PRO A 94 -26.93 -49.24 -7.18
N PRO A 95 -25.93 -49.31 -8.07
CA PRO A 95 -25.42 -48.12 -8.74
C PRO A 95 -26.50 -47.45 -9.60
N LYS A 96 -26.72 -46.14 -9.40
CA LYS A 96 -27.71 -45.36 -10.15
C LYS A 96 -27.34 -45.15 -11.61
N ASP A 97 -26.05 -45.16 -11.92
CA ASP A 97 -25.52 -44.79 -13.25
C ASP A 97 -25.32 -46.01 -14.16
N HIS A 98 -25.85 -47.18 -13.79
CA HIS A 98 -25.60 -48.42 -14.49
C HIS A 98 -26.48 -48.56 -15.75
N LEU A 99 -25.85 -48.81 -16.89
CA LEU A 99 -26.50 -48.96 -18.18
C LEU A 99 -26.83 -50.43 -18.49
N CYS A 100 -27.90 -50.66 -19.26
CA CYS A 100 -28.19 -51.97 -19.86
C CYS A 100 -27.12 -52.35 -20.91
N ASP A 101 -27.06 -53.62 -21.30
CA ASP A 101 -26.03 -54.12 -22.22
C ASP A 101 -26.08 -53.46 -23.59
N THR A 102 -27.27 -53.16 -24.10
CA THR A 102 -27.47 -52.41 -25.34
C THR A 102 -26.89 -51.01 -25.22
N CYS A 103 -27.25 -50.27 -24.16
CA CYS A 103 -26.72 -48.92 -23.94
C CYS A 103 -25.21 -48.92 -23.69
N ARG A 104 -24.63 -49.94 -23.03
CA ARG A 104 -23.17 -50.08 -22.90
C ARG A 104 -22.48 -50.31 -24.23
N LYS A 105 -23.08 -51.10 -25.13
CA LYS A 105 -22.56 -51.28 -26.50
C LYS A 105 -22.61 -49.97 -27.28
N THR A 106 -23.70 -49.21 -27.18
CA THR A 106 -23.80 -47.87 -27.78
C THR A 106 -22.79 -46.89 -27.18
N ALA A 107 -22.60 -46.89 -25.85
CA ALA A 107 -21.59 -46.06 -25.19
C ALA A 107 -20.17 -46.35 -25.70
N ARG A 108 -19.84 -47.60 -26.04
CA ARG A 108 -18.54 -47.93 -26.63
C ARG A 108 -18.34 -47.39 -28.05
N GLN A 109 -19.41 -47.05 -28.76
CA GLN A 109 -19.36 -46.44 -30.08
C GLN A 109 -19.23 -44.91 -30.01
N ILE A 110 -19.49 -44.32 -28.84
CA ILE A 110 -19.33 -42.89 -28.60
C ILE A 110 -17.89 -42.63 -28.15
N GLU A 111 -17.23 -41.68 -28.79
CA GLU A 111 -15.88 -41.28 -28.41
C GLU A 111 -15.88 -40.47 -27.10
N SER A 112 -14.85 -40.59 -26.28
CA SER A 112 -14.70 -39.70 -25.12
C SER A 112 -14.15 -38.35 -25.61
N LEU A 113 -14.65 -37.25 -25.05
CA LEU A 113 -14.25 -35.90 -25.47
C LEU A 113 -13.36 -35.26 -24.41
N ASP A 114 -12.24 -34.65 -24.83
CA ASP A 114 -11.46 -33.80 -23.96
C ASP A 114 -12.08 -32.41 -23.88
N VAL A 115 -12.58 -32.06 -22.69
CA VAL A 115 -13.26 -30.80 -22.44
C VAL A 115 -12.32 -29.86 -21.67
N PRO A 116 -12.24 -28.57 -22.05
CA PRO A 116 -11.42 -27.60 -21.34
C PRO A 116 -11.84 -27.42 -19.88
N CYS A 117 -10.85 -27.19 -19.01
CA CYS A 117 -11.09 -26.90 -17.61
C CYS A 117 -11.87 -25.58 -17.44
N ARG A 118 -12.85 -25.57 -16.53
CA ARG A 118 -13.64 -24.38 -16.19
C ARG A 118 -12.81 -23.23 -15.60
N ILE A 119 -11.64 -23.52 -15.00
CA ILE A 119 -10.82 -22.52 -14.32
C ILE A 119 -10.18 -21.56 -15.34
N LYS A 120 -10.48 -20.26 -15.21
CA LYS A 120 -9.97 -19.22 -16.12
C LYS A 120 -8.44 -19.13 -16.06
N GLY A 121 -7.78 -19.50 -17.16
CA GLY A 121 -6.31 -19.51 -17.29
C GLY A 121 -5.69 -20.90 -17.19
N CYS A 122 -6.47 -21.93 -16.84
CA CYS A 122 -6.01 -23.31 -16.88
C CYS A 122 -6.08 -23.85 -18.32
N GLN A 123 -4.98 -24.42 -18.81
CA GLN A 123 -4.92 -25.09 -20.13
C GLN A 123 -5.21 -26.59 -20.05
N GLY A 124 -5.51 -27.11 -18.84
CA GLY A 124 -5.82 -28.52 -18.65
C GLY A 124 -7.19 -28.89 -19.22
N THR A 125 -7.34 -30.14 -19.58
CA THR A 125 -8.60 -30.75 -20.00
C THR A 125 -9.04 -31.83 -19.00
N TRP A 126 -10.30 -32.23 -19.09
CA TRP A 126 -10.83 -33.42 -18.43
C TRP A 126 -11.59 -34.26 -19.43
N VAL A 127 -11.63 -35.57 -19.19
CA VAL A 127 -12.25 -36.51 -20.11
C VAL A 127 -13.75 -36.61 -19.80
N TRP A 128 -14.57 -36.19 -20.76
CA TRP A 128 -16.00 -36.46 -20.74
C TRP A 128 -16.26 -37.84 -21.34
N HIS A 129 -16.35 -38.84 -20.46
CA HIS A 129 -16.49 -40.23 -20.84
C HIS A 129 -17.75 -40.49 -21.66
N ALA A 130 -17.64 -41.42 -22.59
CA ALA A 130 -18.71 -41.81 -23.50
C ALA A 130 -20.03 -42.22 -22.81
N GLN A 131 -19.94 -42.81 -21.61
CA GLN A 131 -21.10 -43.16 -20.80
C GLN A 131 -21.84 -41.92 -20.29
N ASP A 132 -21.12 -40.91 -19.80
CA ASP A 132 -21.70 -39.65 -19.33
C ASP A 132 -22.32 -38.86 -20.49
N ARG A 133 -21.70 -38.92 -21.68
CA ARG A 133 -22.25 -38.33 -22.91
C ARG A 133 -23.56 -39.01 -23.30
N LEU A 134 -23.59 -40.36 -23.29
CA LEU A 134 -24.82 -41.11 -23.57
C LEU A 134 -25.95 -40.76 -22.60
N LEU A 135 -25.62 -40.52 -21.33
CA LEU A 135 -26.60 -40.13 -20.32
C LEU A 135 -27.09 -38.67 -20.53
N ALA A 136 -26.26 -37.78 -21.05
CA ALA A 136 -26.61 -36.38 -21.25
C ALA A 136 -27.51 -36.12 -22.46
N ASP A 137 -27.30 -36.81 -23.59
CA ASP A 137 -28.04 -36.58 -24.83
C ASP A 137 -28.29 -37.82 -25.68
N SER A 138 -28.30 -39.01 -25.08
CA SER A 138 -28.35 -40.27 -25.82
C SER A 138 -27.19 -40.48 -26.80
N GLY A 139 -26.10 -39.72 -26.70
CA GLY A 139 -24.96 -39.78 -27.61
C GLY A 139 -25.15 -38.95 -28.88
N ALA A 140 -26.18 -38.10 -28.94
CA ALA A 140 -26.47 -37.24 -30.08
C ALA A 140 -25.39 -36.16 -30.29
N GLY A 141 -24.54 -35.89 -29.29
CA GLY A 141 -23.50 -34.85 -29.34
C GLY A 141 -24.06 -33.43 -29.29
N THR A 142 -25.32 -33.25 -28.90
CA THR A 142 -26.02 -31.96 -28.80
C THR A 142 -25.96 -31.38 -27.40
N ALA A 143 -25.65 -32.16 -26.36
CA ALA A 143 -25.48 -31.65 -25.01
C ALA A 143 -24.14 -30.93 -24.85
N GLU A 144 -24.20 -29.76 -24.21
CA GLU A 144 -22.99 -29.08 -23.75
C GLU A 144 -22.37 -29.83 -22.56
N PRO A 145 -21.05 -29.96 -22.51
CA PRO A 145 -20.38 -30.60 -21.39
C PRO A 145 -20.58 -29.79 -20.10
N PRO A 146 -20.79 -30.45 -18.95
CA PRO A 146 -20.94 -29.75 -17.68
C PRO A 146 -19.65 -29.00 -17.30
N PRO A 147 -19.75 -27.82 -16.68
CA PRO A 147 -18.58 -27.02 -16.34
C PRO A 147 -17.82 -27.65 -15.15
N ARG A 148 -16.81 -28.47 -15.44
CA ARG A 148 -15.96 -29.17 -14.46
C ARG A 148 -14.51 -28.67 -14.46
N MET A 149 -13.79 -28.97 -13.37
CA MET A 149 -12.35 -28.74 -13.26
C MET A 149 -11.59 -29.96 -13.79
N CYS A 150 -10.39 -29.75 -14.36
CA CYS A 150 -9.47 -30.87 -14.60
C CYS A 150 -8.98 -31.50 -13.30
N ASP A 151 -8.49 -32.74 -13.37
CA ASP A 151 -8.05 -33.49 -12.19
C ASP A 151 -7.01 -32.74 -11.37
N ALA A 152 -6.01 -32.14 -12.04
CA ALA A 152 -4.98 -31.34 -11.37
C ALA A 152 -5.58 -30.14 -10.61
N CYS A 153 -6.56 -29.45 -11.22
CA CYS A 153 -7.26 -28.34 -10.58
C CYS A 153 -8.14 -28.82 -9.42
N TYR A 154 -8.82 -29.95 -9.57
CA TYR A 154 -9.68 -30.53 -8.55
C TYR A 154 -8.88 -30.97 -7.32
N THR A 155 -7.76 -31.68 -7.52
CA THR A 155 -6.83 -32.06 -6.45
C THR A 155 -6.30 -30.83 -5.72
N ARG A 156 -5.86 -29.79 -6.45
CA ARG A 156 -5.41 -28.54 -5.83
C ARG A 156 -6.54 -27.82 -5.09
N PHE A 157 -7.76 -27.81 -5.62
CA PHE A 157 -8.91 -27.21 -4.94
C PHE A 157 -9.21 -27.90 -3.60
N GLN A 158 -9.10 -29.23 -3.54
CA GLN A 158 -9.27 -29.99 -2.30
C GLN A 158 -8.20 -29.66 -1.25
N SER A 159 -6.96 -29.37 -1.67
CA SER A 159 -5.87 -29.03 -0.74
C SER A 159 -5.88 -27.58 -0.25
N LEU A 160 -6.53 -26.67 -0.97
CA LEU A 160 -6.60 -25.26 -0.58
C LEU A 160 -7.60 -25.05 0.57
N GLN A 161 -7.43 -23.95 1.30
CA GLN A 161 -8.38 -23.45 2.30
C GLN A 161 -8.60 -21.95 2.10
N ASP A 162 -9.76 -21.43 2.51
CA ASP A 162 -10.05 -20.00 2.45
C ASP A 162 -9.12 -19.24 3.40
N LYS A 163 -8.51 -18.16 2.91
CA LYS A 163 -7.53 -17.37 3.69
C LYS A 163 -8.06 -15.96 3.97
N PRO A 164 -8.02 -15.47 5.21
CA PRO A 164 -8.32 -14.08 5.51
C PRO A 164 -7.12 -13.20 5.12
N ILE A 165 -7.32 -12.27 4.18
CA ILE A 165 -6.28 -11.34 3.71
C ILE A 165 -6.56 -9.94 4.26
N PRO A 166 -5.53 -9.22 4.75
CA PRO A 166 -5.73 -7.86 5.29
C PRO A 166 -6.25 -6.89 4.23
N CYS A 167 -7.08 -5.96 4.67
CA CYS A 167 -7.58 -4.86 3.85
C CYS A 167 -6.44 -3.98 3.33
N ARG A 168 -6.53 -3.53 2.07
CA ARG A 168 -5.58 -2.57 1.47
C ARG A 168 -5.57 -1.20 2.16
N VAL A 169 -6.68 -0.80 2.78
CA VAL A 169 -6.84 0.55 3.35
C VAL A 169 -5.99 0.68 4.61
N LYS A 170 -5.14 1.71 4.66
CA LYS A 170 -4.23 1.94 5.80
C LYS A 170 -5.05 2.18 7.08
N GLY A 171 -4.65 1.54 8.17
CA GLY A 171 -5.37 1.62 9.46
C GLY A 171 -6.60 0.72 9.57
N CYS A 172 -7.01 0.03 8.49
CA CYS A 172 -8.09 -0.94 8.57
C CYS A 172 -7.57 -2.32 9.02
N HIS A 173 -8.09 -2.84 10.12
CA HIS A 173 -7.74 -4.18 10.63
C HIS A 173 -8.65 -5.30 10.10
N ASN A 174 -9.67 -4.97 9.32
CA ASN A 174 -10.57 -5.97 8.75
C ASN A 174 -9.88 -6.76 7.65
N THR A 175 -10.35 -7.98 7.44
CA THR A 175 -9.88 -8.88 6.38
C THR A 175 -10.95 -9.09 5.32
N TRP A 176 -10.54 -9.60 4.16
CA TRP A 176 -11.45 -10.11 3.14
C TRP A 176 -11.11 -11.58 2.83
N PRO A 177 -12.10 -12.41 2.49
CA PRO A 177 -11.87 -13.83 2.23
C PRO A 177 -11.26 -14.04 0.84
N TRP A 178 -10.03 -14.54 0.78
CA TRP A 178 -9.44 -15.05 -0.44
C TRP A 178 -9.80 -16.53 -0.58
N THR A 179 -10.89 -16.77 -1.31
CA THR A 179 -11.48 -18.11 -1.40
C THR A 179 -10.59 -19.09 -2.15
N ARG A 180 -10.75 -20.39 -1.90
CA ARG A 180 -10.05 -21.48 -2.63
C ARG A 180 -10.18 -21.34 -4.14
N HIS A 181 -11.35 -20.91 -4.62
CA HIS A 181 -11.58 -20.69 -6.04
C HIS A 181 -10.73 -19.54 -6.59
N MET A 182 -10.69 -18.40 -5.90
CA MET A 182 -9.84 -17.26 -6.28
C MET A 182 -8.35 -17.59 -6.23
N GLN A 183 -7.93 -18.40 -5.26
CA GLN A 183 -6.55 -18.90 -5.16
C GLN A 183 -6.20 -19.78 -6.36
N LEU A 184 -7.10 -20.66 -6.77
CA LEU A 184 -6.91 -21.53 -7.92
C LEU A 184 -6.86 -20.75 -9.24
N GLU A 185 -7.75 -19.78 -9.44
CA GLU A 185 -7.72 -18.90 -10.62
C GLU A 185 -6.44 -18.05 -10.67
N ALA A 186 -6.00 -17.50 -9.53
CA ALA A 186 -4.75 -16.75 -9.45
C ALA A 186 -3.56 -17.63 -9.85
N ALA A 187 -3.49 -18.84 -9.30
CA ALA A 187 -2.42 -19.78 -9.59
C ALA A 187 -2.43 -20.29 -11.04
N ALA A 188 -3.61 -20.51 -11.63
CA ALA A 188 -3.73 -20.89 -13.04
C ALA A 188 -3.18 -19.79 -13.97
N ARG A 189 -3.21 -18.52 -13.53
CA ARG A 189 -2.62 -17.37 -14.23
C ARG A 189 -1.17 -17.08 -13.84
N GLY A 190 -0.56 -17.92 -12.99
CA GLY A 190 0.81 -17.74 -12.52
C GLY A 190 0.99 -16.74 -11.36
N PHE A 191 -0.08 -16.40 -10.63
CA PHE A 191 -0.01 -15.54 -9.45
C PHE A 191 -0.10 -16.35 -8.16
N ASP A 192 0.93 -16.28 -7.33
CA ASP A 192 0.96 -16.94 -6.01
C ASP A 192 0.58 -16.00 -4.85
N THR A 193 0.51 -14.70 -5.10
CA THR A 193 0.22 -13.69 -4.06
C THR A 193 -1.22 -13.18 -4.15
N PRO A 194 -1.88 -12.95 -3.00
CA PRO A 194 -3.21 -12.38 -2.98
C PRO A 194 -3.21 -10.93 -3.53
N PRO A 195 -4.23 -10.54 -4.31
CA PRO A 195 -4.36 -9.17 -4.76
C PRO A 195 -4.64 -8.21 -3.59
N LYS A 196 -4.15 -6.98 -3.67
CA LYS A 196 -4.47 -5.94 -2.68
C LYS A 196 -5.90 -5.44 -2.88
N ARG A 197 -6.86 -5.98 -2.11
CA ARG A 197 -8.28 -5.59 -2.14
C ARG A 197 -8.73 -4.94 -0.84
N MET A 198 -9.84 -4.21 -0.92
CA MET A 198 -10.52 -3.66 0.26
C MET A 198 -11.49 -4.69 0.85
N CYS A 199 -11.70 -4.66 2.17
CA CYS A 199 -12.74 -5.46 2.81
C CYS A 199 -14.15 -4.95 2.45
N ALA A 200 -15.16 -5.79 2.64
CA ALA A 200 -16.56 -5.46 2.31
C ALA A 200 -17.02 -4.18 3.01
N THR A 201 -16.70 -4.02 4.31
CA THR A 201 -17.04 -2.81 5.08
C THR A 201 -16.42 -1.55 4.48
N CYS A 202 -15.14 -1.61 4.08
CA CYS A 202 -14.47 -0.49 3.44
C CYS A 202 -15.08 -0.19 2.06
N ALA A 203 -15.46 -1.21 1.30
CA ALA A 203 -16.11 -1.05 0.00
C ALA A 203 -17.46 -0.32 0.13
N THR A 204 -18.28 -0.73 1.09
CA THR A 204 -19.58 -0.09 1.36
C THR A 204 -19.40 1.35 1.82
N ARG A 205 -18.46 1.62 2.74
CA ARG A 205 -18.16 3.00 3.17
C ARG A 205 -17.58 3.85 2.03
N LEU A 206 -16.74 3.27 1.18
CA LEU A 206 -16.18 4.00 0.03
C LEU A 206 -17.30 4.49 -0.91
N ALA A 207 -18.33 3.66 -1.11
CA ALA A 207 -19.47 3.99 -1.97
C ALA A 207 -20.33 5.14 -1.43
N THR A 208 -20.27 5.46 -0.14
CA THR A 208 -21.01 6.59 0.44
C THR A 208 -20.28 7.93 0.27
N PHE A 209 -18.98 7.91 -0.01
CA PHE A 209 -18.19 9.13 -0.18
C PHE A 209 -18.23 9.61 -1.63
N THR A 210 -18.43 10.90 -1.82
CA THR A 210 -18.34 11.58 -3.12
C THR A 210 -17.14 12.53 -3.13
N GLU A 211 -16.63 12.87 -4.31
CA GLU A 211 -15.55 13.84 -4.42
C GLU A 211 -15.97 15.21 -3.88
N GLN A 212 -15.15 15.78 -3.00
CA GLN A 212 -15.41 17.09 -2.37
C GLN A 212 -14.34 18.11 -2.76
N PRO A 213 -14.72 19.35 -3.14
CA PRO A 213 -13.78 20.44 -3.32
C PRO A 213 -13.35 20.99 -1.95
N MET A 214 -12.05 20.97 -1.68
CA MET A 214 -11.46 21.49 -0.44
C MET A 214 -10.65 22.76 -0.73
N PRO A 215 -10.63 23.75 0.17
CA PRO A 215 -9.90 24.99 -0.06
C PRO A 215 -8.39 24.76 -0.12
N CYS A 216 -7.70 25.53 -0.95
CA CYS A 216 -6.25 25.52 -1.02
C CYS A 216 -5.62 26.07 0.26
N ARG A 217 -4.54 25.43 0.73
CA ARG A 217 -3.76 25.86 1.90
C ARG A 217 -3.11 27.25 1.75
N ILE A 218 -2.83 27.69 0.52
CA ILE A 218 -2.18 28.98 0.26
C ILE A 218 -3.18 30.12 0.51
N SER A 219 -2.84 31.03 1.44
CA SER A 219 -3.66 32.18 1.80
C SER A 219 -3.94 33.09 0.60
N GLY A 220 -5.21 33.44 0.38
CA GLY A 220 -5.64 34.28 -0.75
C GLY A 220 -5.87 33.52 -2.06
N CYS A 221 -5.77 32.19 -2.07
CA CYS A 221 -6.11 31.38 -3.24
C CYS A 221 -7.59 30.96 -3.20
N GLU A 222 -8.33 31.27 -4.26
CA GLU A 222 -9.74 30.86 -4.42
C GLU A 222 -9.90 29.45 -5.00
N ASN A 223 -8.81 28.85 -5.50
CA ASN A 223 -8.85 27.52 -6.08
C ASN A 223 -9.01 26.43 -5.02
N SER A 224 -9.68 25.34 -5.39
CA SER A 224 -9.85 24.16 -4.56
C SER A 224 -9.03 22.97 -5.07
N TRP A 225 -8.80 21.99 -4.20
CA TRP A 225 -8.27 20.67 -4.55
C TRP A 225 -9.35 19.61 -4.34
N ARG A 226 -9.28 18.52 -5.10
CA ARG A 226 -10.27 17.43 -5.02
C ARG A 226 -9.87 16.43 -3.93
N LEU A 227 -10.73 16.30 -2.93
CA LEU A 227 -10.62 15.28 -1.90
C LEU A 227 -11.32 14.00 -2.37
N THR A 228 -10.52 13.01 -2.76
CA THR A 228 -11.01 11.73 -3.28
C THR A 228 -11.73 10.89 -2.20
N PRO A 229 -12.74 10.09 -2.56
CA PRO A 229 -13.43 9.17 -1.65
C PRO A 229 -12.48 8.25 -0.85
N LEU A 230 -11.40 7.78 -1.47
CA LEU A 230 -10.42 6.92 -0.80
C LEU A 230 -9.68 7.67 0.33
N ALA A 231 -9.28 8.91 0.08
CA ALA A 231 -8.63 9.74 1.11
C ALA A 231 -9.61 10.09 2.26
N GLN A 232 -10.89 10.28 1.95
CA GLN A 232 -11.94 10.46 2.96
C GLN A 232 -12.10 9.20 3.83
N LEU A 233 -12.14 8.02 3.20
CA LEU A 233 -12.20 6.76 3.91
C LEU A 233 -10.96 6.55 4.80
N GLU A 234 -9.76 6.83 4.30
CA GLU A 234 -8.52 6.72 5.08
C GLU A 234 -8.53 7.66 6.30
N ALA A 235 -8.92 8.93 6.12
CA ALA A 235 -9.05 9.89 7.22
C ALA A 235 -10.11 9.43 8.24
N ALA A 236 -11.26 8.93 7.77
CA ALA A 236 -12.36 8.46 8.60
C ALA A 236 -12.08 7.14 9.33
N ILE A 237 -11.08 6.36 8.91
CA ILE A 237 -10.58 5.18 9.62
C ILE A 237 -9.50 5.57 10.61
N ALA A 238 -8.60 6.48 10.23
CA ALA A 238 -7.53 6.98 11.08
C ALA A 238 -8.05 7.89 12.23
N GLY A 239 -9.25 8.45 12.09
CA GLY A 239 -9.79 9.43 13.03
C GLY A 239 -9.03 10.76 13.01
N THR A 240 -8.34 11.05 11.90
CA THR A 240 -7.52 12.25 11.74
C THR A 240 -8.19 13.25 10.83
N ASP A 241 -8.06 14.53 11.14
CA ASP A 241 -8.46 15.60 10.24
C ASP A 241 -7.66 15.57 8.94
N ILE A 242 -8.34 15.98 7.86
CA ILE A 242 -7.77 16.00 6.53
C ILE A 242 -6.77 17.15 6.45
N ALA A 243 -5.48 16.80 6.34
CA ALA A 243 -4.42 17.80 6.28
C ALA A 243 -4.64 18.77 5.11
N PRO A 244 -4.46 20.09 5.33
CA PRO A 244 -4.65 21.08 4.27
C PRO A 244 -3.63 20.86 3.15
N ARG A 245 -4.13 20.79 1.91
CA ARG A 245 -3.32 20.57 0.69
C ARG A 245 -3.42 21.77 -0.25
N MET A 246 -2.57 21.74 -1.26
CA MET A 246 -2.49 22.74 -2.31
C MET A 246 -3.42 22.34 -3.47
N CYS A 247 -4.00 23.32 -4.16
CA CYS A 247 -4.68 23.07 -5.43
C CYS A 247 -3.72 22.53 -6.50
N ASP A 248 -4.25 21.89 -7.53
CA ASP A 248 -3.46 21.27 -8.61
C ASP A 248 -2.51 22.28 -9.26
N ALA A 249 -2.96 23.53 -9.47
CA ALA A 249 -2.14 24.61 -10.03
C ALA A 249 -0.94 24.96 -9.13
N HIS A 250 -1.15 25.13 -7.82
CA HIS A 250 -0.06 25.41 -6.89
C HIS A 250 0.86 24.21 -6.69
N TYR A 251 0.34 22.99 -6.77
CA TYR A 251 1.15 21.78 -6.73
C TYR A 251 2.08 21.68 -7.94
N GLN A 252 1.59 21.99 -9.14
CA GLN A 252 2.42 22.05 -10.35
C GLN A 252 3.48 23.15 -10.29
N GLN A 253 3.15 24.33 -9.76
CA GLN A 253 4.17 25.37 -9.56
C GLN A 253 5.22 24.93 -8.55
N TRP A 254 4.81 24.30 -7.45
CA TRP A 254 5.72 23.78 -6.43
C TRP A 254 6.72 22.78 -6.99
N THR A 255 6.31 21.89 -7.90
CA THR A 255 7.22 20.91 -8.51
C THR A 255 8.21 21.53 -9.49
N GLN A 256 7.89 22.70 -10.05
CA GLN A 256 8.79 23.46 -10.93
C GLN A 256 9.76 24.36 -10.17
N LEU A 257 9.44 24.73 -8.93
CA LEU A 257 10.29 25.57 -8.09
C LEU A 257 11.43 24.75 -7.46
N ALA A 258 12.67 25.16 -7.75
CA ALA A 258 13.85 24.74 -7.01
C ALA A 258 14.14 25.72 -5.86
N ASP A 259 14.78 25.23 -4.80
CA ASP A 259 15.29 26.09 -3.73
C ASP A 259 16.33 27.07 -4.31
N ARG A 260 16.22 28.36 -3.94
CA ARG A 260 17.10 29.41 -4.45
C ARG A 260 18.01 29.93 -3.35
N THR A 261 19.25 30.21 -3.67
CA THR A 261 20.17 30.91 -2.77
C THR A 261 20.03 32.42 -2.96
N VAL A 262 19.82 33.13 -1.86
CA VAL A 262 19.65 34.60 -1.84
C VAL A 262 20.74 35.21 -0.98
N LYS A 263 21.29 36.36 -1.41
CA LYS A 263 22.34 37.06 -0.67
C LYS A 263 21.84 37.55 0.69
N CYS A 264 22.72 37.49 1.70
CA CYS A 264 22.47 38.06 3.01
C CYS A 264 22.21 39.58 2.93
N ARG A 265 21.30 40.08 3.77
CA ARG A 265 20.97 41.51 3.88
C ARG A 265 22.14 42.38 4.39
N ILE A 266 23.06 41.83 5.19
CA ILE A 266 24.18 42.59 5.76
C ILE A 266 25.14 43.02 4.66
N ALA A 267 25.38 44.33 4.58
CA ALA A 267 26.36 44.88 3.65
C ALA A 267 27.77 44.34 3.95
N GLY A 268 28.45 43.83 2.93
CA GLY A 268 29.77 43.19 3.06
C GLY A 268 29.72 41.69 3.37
N CYS A 269 28.55 41.10 3.63
CA CYS A 269 28.42 39.66 3.79
C CYS A 269 28.34 38.96 2.42
N THR A 270 29.20 37.97 2.19
CA THR A 270 29.21 37.14 0.97
C THR A 270 28.35 35.88 1.09
N HIS A 271 27.90 35.55 2.30
CA HIS A 271 27.09 34.36 2.55
C HIS A 271 25.66 34.53 2.01
N THR A 272 25.05 33.40 1.69
CA THR A 272 23.67 33.29 1.22
C THR A 272 22.80 32.55 2.22
N TRP A 273 21.49 32.69 2.09
CA TRP A 273 20.50 31.87 2.77
C TRP A 273 19.58 31.19 1.74
N THR A 274 18.93 30.11 2.15
CA THR A 274 18.09 29.32 1.26
C THR A 274 16.65 29.80 1.30
N TRP A 275 16.18 30.33 0.18
CA TRP A 275 14.77 30.63 -0.06
C TRP A 275 14.07 29.36 -0.55
N THR A 276 13.46 28.64 0.38
CA THR A 276 12.81 27.36 0.09
C THR A 276 11.66 27.56 -0.91
N ARG A 277 11.43 26.56 -1.77
CA ARG A 277 10.33 26.57 -2.74
C ARG A 277 8.96 26.87 -2.12
N GLY A 278 8.74 26.44 -0.87
CA GLY A 278 7.49 26.75 -0.17
C GLY A 278 7.35 28.20 0.27
N ALA A 279 8.44 28.82 0.72
CA ALA A 279 8.46 30.26 0.98
C ALA A 279 8.31 31.05 -0.32
N GLN A 280 8.99 30.63 -1.40
CA GLN A 280 8.86 31.23 -2.73
C GLN A 280 7.41 31.28 -3.20
N LEU A 281 6.70 30.16 -3.10
CA LEU A 281 5.32 30.09 -3.57
C LEU A 281 4.35 30.94 -2.72
N HIS A 282 4.55 30.96 -1.40
CA HIS A 282 3.77 31.83 -0.51
C HIS A 282 4.00 33.32 -0.82
N ASP A 283 5.24 33.71 -1.07
CA ASP A 283 5.61 35.09 -1.39
C ASP A 283 5.15 35.49 -2.80
N GLN A 284 5.17 34.56 -3.78
CA GLN A 284 4.61 34.75 -5.12
C GLN A 284 3.10 35.04 -5.09
N GLY A 285 2.35 34.34 -4.23
CA GLY A 285 0.92 34.62 -4.03
C GLY A 285 0.66 36.06 -3.58
N ARG A 286 1.63 36.71 -2.92
CA ARG A 286 1.59 38.11 -2.49
C ARG A 286 2.29 39.07 -3.44
N LYS A 287 2.79 38.59 -4.59
CA LYS A 287 3.65 39.34 -5.54
C LYS A 287 4.89 39.95 -4.89
N LEU A 288 5.42 39.30 -3.85
CA LEU A 288 6.62 39.74 -3.14
C LEU A 288 7.87 39.06 -3.72
N GLY A 289 8.94 39.84 -3.86
CA GLY A 289 10.27 39.31 -4.16
C GLY A 289 10.89 38.59 -2.95
N PRO A 290 12.10 38.02 -3.10
CA PRO A 290 12.80 37.39 -1.99
C PRO A 290 12.96 38.36 -0.82
N PRO A 291 12.55 37.98 0.40
CA PRO A 291 12.61 38.85 1.55
C PRO A 291 14.07 39.18 1.89
N ARG A 292 14.33 40.41 2.36
CA ARG A 292 15.66 40.79 2.84
C ARG A 292 15.93 40.14 4.20
N ARG A 293 16.58 38.97 4.19
CA ARG A 293 16.92 38.20 5.40
C ARG A 293 18.43 38.07 5.64
N LEU A 294 18.76 37.76 6.87
CA LEU A 294 20.11 37.43 7.32
C LEU A 294 20.40 35.95 6.99
N CYS A 295 21.65 35.63 6.65
CA CYS A 295 22.08 34.24 6.66
C CYS A 295 22.24 33.72 8.09
N ASP A 296 22.25 32.39 8.25
CA ASP A 296 22.30 31.76 9.58
C ASP A 296 23.52 32.24 10.39
N LEU A 297 24.69 32.35 9.75
CA LEU A 297 25.90 32.89 10.37
C LEU A 297 25.75 34.34 10.86
N CYS A 298 25.03 35.19 10.10
CA CYS A 298 24.77 36.56 10.52
C CYS A 298 23.72 36.64 11.62
N ASN A 299 22.70 35.77 11.60
CA ASN A 299 21.71 35.68 12.66
C ASN A 299 22.36 35.31 13.99
N ASP A 300 23.25 34.31 13.98
CA ASP A 300 23.92 33.86 15.21
C ASP A 300 24.93 34.90 15.71
N ALA A 301 25.66 35.56 14.81
CA ALA A 301 26.53 36.67 15.18
C ALA A 301 25.77 37.85 15.81
N ILE A 302 24.59 38.21 15.29
CA ILE A 302 23.75 39.26 15.88
C ILE A 302 23.27 38.88 17.29
N LYS A 303 22.90 37.62 17.52
CA LYS A 303 22.51 37.14 18.87
C LYS A 303 23.65 37.21 19.88
N ALA A 304 24.89 37.09 19.42
CA ALA A 304 26.08 37.18 20.27
C ALA A 304 26.53 38.63 20.57
N LEU A 305 26.03 39.61 19.81
CA LEU A 305 26.39 41.02 19.98
C LEU A 305 25.31 41.75 20.79
N SER A 306 25.76 42.52 21.77
CA SER A 306 24.89 43.42 22.55
C SER A 306 24.97 44.84 22.01
N PRO A 307 23.90 45.64 22.08
CA PRO A 307 23.97 47.07 21.75
C PRO A 307 25.02 47.79 22.61
N ILE A 308 25.77 48.71 22.00
CA ILE A 308 26.79 49.53 22.68
C ILE A 308 26.38 51.00 22.59
N GLU A 309 26.42 51.72 23.71
CA GLU A 309 26.21 53.16 23.75
C GLU A 309 27.52 53.90 23.50
N LEU A 310 27.53 54.77 22.49
CA LEU A 310 28.72 55.51 22.07
C LEU A 310 28.48 57.02 22.11
N PRO A 311 29.51 57.84 22.37
CA PRO A 311 29.35 59.29 22.43
C PRO A 311 28.97 59.87 21.07
N CYS A 312 28.21 60.97 21.09
CA CYS A 312 27.88 61.74 19.91
C CYS A 312 29.16 62.27 19.21
N ARG A 313 29.13 62.32 17.87
CA ARG A 313 30.22 62.88 17.05
C ARG A 313 30.49 64.36 17.34
N ASN A 314 29.47 65.12 17.69
CA ASN A 314 29.62 66.54 17.93
C ASN A 314 30.25 66.76 19.29
N GLU A 315 31.40 67.42 19.29
CA GLU A 315 32.06 67.88 20.51
C GLU A 315 31.07 68.75 21.32
N GLY A 316 31.14 68.70 22.65
CA GLY A 316 30.19 69.40 23.53
C GLY A 316 28.82 68.71 23.70
N CYS A 317 28.47 67.72 22.89
CA CYS A 317 27.27 66.92 23.11
C CYS A 317 27.53 65.79 24.11
N THR A 318 26.74 65.72 25.18
CA THR A 318 26.82 64.67 26.22
C THR A 318 25.96 63.45 25.93
N HIS A 319 25.10 63.50 24.91
CA HIS A 319 24.22 62.40 24.55
C HIS A 319 24.98 61.28 23.82
N THR A 320 24.47 60.06 23.97
CA THR A 320 24.98 58.87 23.28
C THR A 320 24.09 58.49 22.10
N TRP A 321 24.61 57.58 21.27
CA TRP A 321 23.85 56.88 20.25
C TRP A 321 24.09 55.38 20.35
N THR A 322 23.05 54.60 20.04
CA THR A 322 23.11 53.14 20.13
C THR A 322 23.71 52.53 18.88
N TYR A 323 24.86 51.87 19.04
CA TYR A 323 25.48 51.05 18.01
C TYR A 323 24.84 49.66 18.03
N THR A 324 23.85 49.45 17.17
CA THR A 324 23.07 48.21 17.18
C THR A 324 23.91 47.01 16.72
N PRO A 325 23.59 45.78 17.19
CA PRO A 325 24.26 44.55 16.75
C PRO A 325 24.35 44.38 15.23
N GLU A 326 23.32 44.81 14.49
CA GLU A 326 23.32 44.76 13.02
C GLU A 326 24.37 45.71 12.42
N MET A 327 24.50 46.92 12.96
CA MET A 327 25.50 47.90 12.52
C MET A 327 26.91 47.44 12.89
N GLN A 328 27.09 46.89 14.09
CA GLN A 328 28.34 46.28 14.55
C GLN A 328 28.81 45.20 13.57
N LEU A 329 27.92 44.25 13.26
CA LEU A 329 28.24 43.18 12.32
C LEU A 329 28.53 43.69 10.91
N ALA A 330 27.79 44.70 10.43
CA ALA A 330 28.04 45.29 9.11
C ALA A 330 29.40 45.98 9.03
N SER A 331 29.85 46.65 10.09
CA SER A 331 31.19 47.24 10.16
C SER A 331 32.27 46.17 10.19
N LEU A 332 32.13 45.14 11.03
CA LEU A 332 33.06 44.00 11.08
C LEU A 332 33.21 43.33 9.71
N ARG A 333 32.11 43.14 8.98
CA ARG A 333 32.12 42.53 7.63
C ARG A 333 32.73 43.43 6.56
N LYS A 334 32.79 44.74 6.78
CA LYS A 334 33.50 45.69 5.91
C LYS A 334 34.99 45.83 6.26
N GLY A 335 35.49 45.08 7.23
CA GLY A 335 36.89 45.11 7.67
C GLY A 335 37.20 46.21 8.68
N PHE A 336 36.19 46.81 9.33
CA PHE A 336 36.43 47.67 10.47
C PHE A 336 36.73 46.83 11.72
N ASP A 337 37.73 47.23 12.49
CA ASP A 337 38.04 46.60 13.77
C ASP A 337 36.88 46.72 14.76
N ALA A 338 36.75 45.76 15.68
CA ALA A 338 35.72 45.75 16.72
C ALA A 338 35.75 47.01 17.61
N ASN A 339 36.94 47.61 17.77
CA ASN A 339 37.15 48.82 18.56
C ASN A 339 36.94 50.12 17.74
N THR A 340 36.81 50.01 16.42
CA THR A 340 36.65 51.16 15.53
C THR A 340 35.19 51.34 15.19
N HIS A 341 34.53 52.24 15.94
CA HIS A 341 33.13 52.58 15.71
C HIS A 341 32.99 53.86 14.88
N PRO A 342 31.97 53.95 13.99
CA PRO A 342 31.76 55.15 13.20
C PRO A 342 31.38 56.33 14.11
N ARG A 343 31.93 57.51 13.86
CA ARG A 343 31.46 58.73 14.54
C ARG A 343 30.09 59.13 13.97
N ARG A 344 29.02 58.88 14.72
CA ARG A 344 27.64 59.27 14.37
C ARG A 344 27.08 60.29 15.35
N MET A 345 26.08 61.04 14.89
CA MET A 345 25.35 61.98 15.72
C MET A 345 24.33 61.24 16.58
N CYS A 346 24.08 61.73 17.79
CA CYS A 346 22.94 61.26 18.59
C CYS A 346 21.61 61.70 17.95
N ARG A 347 20.53 61.03 18.37
CA ARG A 347 19.17 61.30 17.87
C ARG A 347 18.74 62.76 18.10
N ASP A 348 19.15 63.37 19.20
CA ASP A 348 18.79 64.76 19.52
C ASP A 348 19.49 65.77 18.61
N CYS A 349 20.78 65.58 18.34
CA CYS A 349 21.50 66.44 17.39
C CYS A 349 20.99 66.25 15.95
N GLU A 350 20.61 65.02 15.56
CA GLU A 350 20.02 64.74 14.24
C GLU A 350 18.64 65.39 14.09
N ARG A 351 17.81 65.31 15.14
CA ARG A 351 16.51 66.01 15.19
C ARG A 351 16.69 67.52 15.06
N PHE A 352 17.63 68.11 15.82
CA PHE A 352 17.93 69.54 15.75
C PHE A 352 18.30 69.99 14.32
N LEU A 353 19.19 69.26 13.63
CA LEU A 353 19.58 69.62 12.26
C LEU A 353 18.44 69.47 11.24
N THR A 354 17.50 68.56 11.50
CA THR A 354 16.32 68.36 10.65
C THR A 354 15.33 69.51 10.81
N GLU A 355 15.11 69.97 12.04
CA GLU A 355 14.15 71.01 12.40
C GLU A 355 14.69 72.44 12.18
N ALA A 356 15.98 72.67 12.41
CA ALA A 356 16.60 73.97 12.20
C ALA A 356 16.55 74.39 10.71
N HIS A 357 16.48 75.69 10.43
CA HIS A 357 16.61 76.27 9.09
C HIS A 357 17.79 77.22 9.06
N THR A 358 18.43 77.40 7.91
CA THR A 358 19.48 78.41 7.77
C THR A 358 18.87 79.79 7.95
N GLN A 359 19.51 80.64 8.75
CA GLN A 359 19.06 82.00 9.03
C GLN A 359 20.12 82.98 8.57
N ASP A 360 19.68 84.12 8.02
CA ASP A 360 20.56 85.23 7.70
C ASP A 360 20.54 86.22 8.88
N LEU A 361 21.69 86.48 9.47
CA LEU A 361 21.86 87.43 10.57
C LEU A 361 22.52 88.70 10.05
N THR A 362 22.15 89.89 10.52
CA THR A 362 22.80 91.13 10.09
C THR A 362 24.00 91.48 10.98
N CYS A 363 25.13 91.86 10.36
CA CYS A 363 26.33 92.31 11.07
C CYS A 363 26.10 93.65 11.76
N GLU A 364 26.40 93.74 13.05
CA GLU A 364 26.20 94.96 13.86
C GLU A 364 27.12 96.13 13.45
N LYS A 365 28.28 95.86 12.82
CA LYS A 365 29.27 96.90 12.43
C LYS A 365 29.07 97.43 11.00
N CYS A 366 28.76 96.56 10.03
CA CYS A 366 28.69 96.92 8.61
C CYS A 366 27.34 96.65 7.94
N GLY A 367 26.39 96.00 8.63
CA GLY A 367 25.07 95.68 8.09
C GLY A 367 25.03 94.51 7.10
N CYS A 368 26.16 93.90 6.74
CA CYS A 368 26.19 92.74 5.82
C CYS A 368 25.54 91.49 6.42
N ASP A 369 24.95 90.65 5.57
CA ASP A 369 24.34 89.39 5.97
C ASP A 369 25.40 88.32 6.33
N ILE A 370 25.17 87.65 7.46
CA ILE A 370 25.95 86.56 8.03
C ILE A 370 25.11 85.30 7.87
N LEU A 371 25.56 84.38 7.02
CA LEU A 371 24.90 83.10 6.80
C LEU A 371 25.05 82.19 8.03
N TRP A 372 24.01 82.09 8.86
CA TRP A 372 24.00 81.24 10.04
C TRP A 372 23.43 79.85 9.73
N THR A 373 24.34 78.97 9.28
CA THR A 373 24.00 77.60 8.91
C THR A 373 23.48 76.78 10.10
N LYS A 374 22.65 75.77 9.82
CA LYS A 374 22.12 74.84 10.84
C LYS A 374 23.21 74.19 11.70
N LYS A 375 24.39 73.94 11.11
CA LYS A 375 25.55 73.37 11.84
C LYS A 375 26.14 74.37 12.83
N HIS A 376 26.26 75.65 12.45
CA HIS A 376 26.68 76.71 13.36
C HIS A 376 25.66 76.90 14.50
N GLN A 377 24.36 76.88 14.17
CA GLN A 377 23.30 76.90 15.18
C GLN A 377 23.42 75.73 16.16
N LEU A 378 23.75 74.52 15.67
CA LEU A 378 23.97 73.36 16.53
C LEU A 378 25.17 73.55 17.46
N HIS A 379 26.30 74.07 16.97
CA HIS A 379 27.46 74.35 17.82
C HIS A 379 27.17 75.41 18.90
N VAL A 380 26.32 76.39 18.59
CA VAL A 380 25.82 77.37 19.58
C VAL A 380 24.88 76.68 20.58
N HIS A 381 23.95 75.83 20.12
CA HIS A 381 23.04 75.08 20.99
C HIS A 381 23.78 74.13 21.94
N LEU A 382 24.88 73.53 21.48
CA LEU A 382 25.76 72.67 22.27
C LEU A 382 26.71 73.47 23.19
N GLY A 383 26.60 74.81 23.23
CA GLY A 383 27.41 75.67 24.08
C GLY A 383 28.88 75.78 23.68
N GLN A 384 29.23 75.35 22.47
CA GLN A 384 30.61 75.41 21.99
C GLN A 384 30.97 76.79 21.44
N TRP A 385 30.03 77.40 20.72
CA TRP A 385 30.22 78.67 20.02
C TRP A 385 29.22 79.71 20.52
N GLU A 386 29.59 80.97 20.42
CA GLU A 386 28.66 82.09 20.61
C GLU A 386 27.97 82.42 19.28
N LYS A 387 26.73 82.92 19.36
CA LYS A 387 26.00 83.39 18.18
C LYS A 387 26.79 84.54 17.54
N PRO A 388 27.13 84.47 16.24
CA PRO A 388 27.92 85.51 15.59
C PRO A 388 27.11 86.81 15.48
N THR A 389 27.71 87.92 15.92
CA THR A 389 27.16 89.30 15.79
C THR A 389 27.88 90.14 14.73
N LEU A 390 29.08 89.73 14.31
CA LEU A 390 29.92 90.41 13.32
C LEU A 390 30.23 89.50 12.13
N CYS A 391 30.29 90.05 10.92
CA CYS A 391 30.68 89.31 9.71
C CYS A 391 32.18 88.94 9.74
N THR A 392 32.59 88.02 8.85
CA THR A 392 33.97 87.52 8.81
C THR A 392 35.01 88.61 8.56
N ASP A 393 34.65 89.65 7.80
CA ASP A 393 35.55 90.76 7.48
C ASP A 393 35.73 91.68 8.69
N CYS A 394 34.62 92.07 9.33
CA CYS A 394 34.66 92.87 10.56
C CYS A 394 35.37 92.15 11.72
N ARG A 395 35.33 90.81 11.77
CA ARG A 395 36.02 90.02 12.81
C ARG A 395 37.53 89.91 12.59
N ARG A 396 38.01 90.03 11.34
CA ARG A 396 39.43 89.90 10.98
C ARG A 396 40.21 91.22 11.04
N GLY A 397 39.54 92.34 11.30
CA GLY A 397 40.20 93.65 11.39
C GLY A 397 40.65 94.23 10.06
N ASN A 398 40.11 93.74 8.94
CA ASN A 398 40.19 94.47 7.68
C ASN A 398 39.07 95.51 7.71
N ASP A 399 39.43 96.72 8.14
CA ASP A 399 38.60 97.92 7.94
C ASP A 399 38.57 98.32 6.46
#